data_AF-A0A7Z9IM35-F1
#
_entry.id   AF-A0A7Z9IM35-F1
#
_cell.length_a   1.000
_cell.length_b   1.000
_cell.length_c   1.000
_cell.angle_alpha   90.00
_cell.angle_beta   90.00
_cell.angle_gamma   90.00
#
_symmetry.space_group_name_H-M   'P 1'
#
loop_
_entity.id
_entity.type
_entity.pdbx_description
1 polymer ?
#
loop_
_entity_poly.entity_id
_entity_poly.type
_entity_poly.pdbx_seq_one_letter_code
_entity_poly.pdbx_strand_id
1 'polypeptide(L)' 'MNGLNALLSSVGGIVKGVTGAALTLIPLFLVVDIISPGTTNVVSNLGNFVDSFTGEGLTGLIVLLFVLAIID' A
#
# COMPACT_ATOMS: atom_id res chain seq x y z
N MET A 1 -21.59 24.07 -17.83
CA MET A 1 -20.34 23.41 -17.36
C MET A 1 -20.27 23.24 -15.83
N ASN A 2 -21.35 23.41 -15.06
CA ASN A 2 -21.30 23.39 -13.59
C ASN A 2 -21.58 22.00 -12.98
N GLY A 3 -22.38 21.17 -13.64
CA GLY A 3 -22.71 19.82 -13.16
C GLY A 3 -21.53 18.85 -13.19
N LEU A 4 -20.70 18.92 -14.23
CA LEU A 4 -19.53 18.04 -14.38
C LEU A 4 -18.49 18.29 -13.27
N ASN A 5 -18.23 19.55 -12.91
CA ASN A 5 -17.30 19.91 -11.85
C ASN A 5 -17.80 19.49 -10.46
N ALA A 6 -19.11 19.59 -10.19
CA ALA A 6 -19.70 19.12 -8.94
C ALA A 6 -19.64 17.59 -8.80
N LEU A 7 -19.88 16.86 -9.90
CA LEU A 7 -19.78 15.40 -9.95
C LEU A 7 -18.32 14.94 -9.76
N LEU A 8 -17.35 15.58 -10.42
CA LEU A 8 -15.93 15.31 -10.25
C LEU A 8 -15.45 15.59 -8.82
N SER A 9 -15.93 16.67 -8.19
CA SER A 9 -15.61 16.99 -6.80
C SER A 9 -16.22 15.99 -5.81
N SER A 10 -17.47 15.57 -6.02
CA SER A 10 -18.12 14.54 -5.20
C SER A 10 -17.43 13.19 -5.33
N VAL A 11 -17.09 12.79 -6.55
CA VAL A 11 -16.33 11.55 -6.81
C VAL A 11 -14.94 11.64 -6.18
N GLY A 12 -14.25 12.77 -6.31
CA GLY A 12 -12.96 13.00 -5.65
C GLY A 12 -13.04 12.92 -4.12
N GLY A 13 -14.12 13.43 -3.53
CA GLY A 13 -14.39 13.32 -2.09
C GLY A 13 -14.60 11.87 -1.63
N ILE A 14 -15.39 11.09 -2.38
CA ILE A 14 -15.61 9.67 -2.10
C ILE A 14 -14.32 8.88 -2.24
N VAL A 15 -13.56 9.09 -3.33
CA VAL A 15 -12.26 8.45 -3.54
C VAL A 15 -11.32 8.74 -2.38
N LYS A 16 -11.24 10.00 -1.94
CA LYS A 16 -10.40 10.37 -0.79
C LYS A 16 -10.85 9.69 0.51
N GLY A 17 -12.16 9.61 0.75
CA GLY A 17 -12.72 8.93 1.91
C GLY A 17 -12.45 7.43 1.92
N VAL A 18 -12.65 6.77 0.77
CA VAL A 18 -12.39 5.33 0.60
C VAL A 18 -10.90 5.03 0.72
N THR A 19 -10.03 5.82 0.09
CA THR A 19 -8.58 5.64 0.22
C THR A 19 -8.12 5.85 1.65
N GLY A 20 -8.62 6.89 2.34
CA GLY A 20 -8.31 7.11 3.75
C GLY A 20 -8.72 5.93 4.64
N ALA A 21 -9.95 5.45 4.48
CA ALA A 21 -10.44 4.28 5.21
C ALA A 21 -9.63 3.01 4.88
N ALA A 22 -9.33 2.77 3.61
CA ALA A 22 -8.52 1.62 3.18
C ALA A 22 -7.13 1.65 3.83
N LEU A 23 -6.44 2.79 3.83
CA LEU A 23 -5.13 2.94 4.46
C LEU A 23 -5.16 2.68 5.97
N THR A 24 -6.24 3.09 6.66
CA THR A 24 -6.41 2.79 8.08
C THR A 24 -6.74 1.31 8.34
N LEU A 25 -7.44 0.64 7.43
CA LEU A 25 -7.87 -0.75 7.60
C LEU A 25 -6.79 -1.78 7.22
N ILE A 26 -5.81 -1.44 6.37
CA ILE A 26 -4.69 -2.33 6.03
C ILE A 26 -3.97 -2.90 7.27
N PRO A 27 -3.51 -2.10 8.27
CA PRO A 27 -2.85 -2.64 9.44
C PRO A 27 -3.78 -3.51 10.30
N LEU A 28 -5.07 -3.18 10.37
CA LEU A 28 -6.06 -4.02 11.04
C LEU A 28 -6.18 -5.39 10.35
N PHE A 29 -6.29 -5.41 9.03
CA PHE A 29 -6.38 -6.64 8.25
C PHE A 29 -5.08 -7.45 8.29
N LEU A 30 -3.92 -6.80 8.38
CA LEU A 30 -2.64 -7.45 8.62
C LEU A 30 -2.63 -8.18 9.97
N VAL A 31 -3.07 -7.53 11.04
CA VAL A 31 -3.17 -8.15 12.37
C VAL A 31 -4.14 -9.33 12.35
N VAL A 32 -5.30 -9.18 11.69
CA VAL A 32 -6.29 -10.27 11.53
C VAL A 32 -5.67 -11.47 10.80
N ASP A 33 -4.89 -11.23 9.75
CA ASP A 33 -4.25 -12.31 8.98
C ASP A 33 -3.10 -12.97 9.76
N ILE A 34 -2.44 -12.27 10.69
CA ILE A 34 -1.41 -12.86 11.57
C ILE A 34 -2.05 -13.82 12.59
N ILE A 35 -3.19 -13.44 13.18
CA ILE A 35 -3.87 -14.25 14.21
C ILE A 35 -4.81 -15.31 13.62
N SER A 36 -5.30 -15.09 12.41
CA SER A 36 -6.20 -15.98 11.66
C SER A 36 -5.76 -16.02 10.19
N PRO A 37 -4.71 -16.79 9.88
CA PRO A 37 -4.11 -16.85 8.55
C PRO A 37 -5.12 -17.14 7.43
N GLY A 38 -5.07 -16.35 6.35
CA GLY A 38 -5.88 -16.54 5.15
C GLY A 38 -7.27 -15.88 5.21
N THR A 39 -7.57 -15.12 6.27
CA THR A 39 -8.87 -14.45 6.43
C THR A 39 -8.98 -13.23 5.53
N THR A 40 -7.89 -12.47 5.38
CA THR A 40 -7.85 -11.26 4.54
C THR A 40 -6.86 -11.40 3.39
N ASN A 41 -5.96 -12.39 3.45
CA ASN A 41 -4.88 -12.63 2.48
C ASN A 41 -3.93 -11.43 2.30
N VAL A 42 -3.95 -10.47 3.24
CA VAL A 42 -3.10 -9.28 3.19
C VAL A 42 -1.63 -9.66 3.34
N VAL A 43 -1.29 -10.65 4.17
CA VAL A 43 0.09 -11.10 4.34
C VAL A 43 0.63 -11.74 3.06
N SER A 44 -0.16 -12.58 2.38
CA SER A 44 0.24 -13.20 1.12
C SER A 44 0.40 -12.16 0.00
N ASN A 45 -0.52 -11.19 -0.10
CA ASN A 45 -0.41 -10.11 -1.08
C ASN A 45 0.79 -9.20 -0.81
N LEU A 46 1.09 -8.91 0.46
CA LEU A 46 2.25 -8.11 0.84
C LEU A 46 3.55 -8.87 0.57
N GLY A 47 3.57 -10.19 0.79
CA GLY A 47 4.68 -11.07 0.42
C GLY A 47 4.97 -11.03 -1.08
N ASN A 48 3.94 -11.20 -1.92
CA ASN A 48 4.07 -11.10 -3.37
C ASN A 48 4.54 -9.71 -3.84
N PHE A 49 4.10 -8.65 -3.16
CA PHE A 49 4.55 -7.28 -3.44
C PHE A 49 6.02 -7.09 -3.05
N VAL A 50 6.47 -7.60 -1.91
CA VAL A 50 7.89 -7.61 -1.55
C VAL A 50 8.68 -8.46 -2.54
N ASP A 51 8.14 -9.60 -2.96
CA ASP A 51 8.76 -10.49 -3.92
C ASP A 51 8.90 -9.87 -5.32
N SER A 52 8.02 -8.93 -5.71
CA SER A 52 8.23 -8.17 -6.94
C SER A 52 9.44 -7.23 -6.83
N PHE A 53 9.70 -6.62 -5.66
CA PHE A 53 10.93 -5.84 -5.46
C PHE A 53 12.18 -6.71 -5.37
N THR A 54 12.10 -7.88 -4.75
CA THR A 54 13.26 -8.78 -4.65
C THR A 54 13.57 -9.42 -6.01
N GLY A 55 12.54 -9.84 -6.74
CA GLY A 55 12.65 -10.46 -8.07
C GLY A 55 13.13 -9.51 -9.16
N GLU A 56 12.79 -8.22 -9.07
CA GLU A 56 13.30 -7.17 -9.98
C GLU A 56 14.68 -6.62 -9.56
N GLY A 57 15.31 -7.19 -8.53
CA GLY A 57 16.63 -6.75 -8.04
C GLY A 57 16.62 -5.41 -7.28
N LEU A 58 15.43 -4.84 -7.05
CA LEU A 58 15.24 -3.57 -6.32
C LEU A 58 15.57 -3.71 -4.82
N THR A 59 15.49 -4.91 -4.24
CA THR A 59 15.95 -5.14 -2.86
C THR A 59 17.45 -4.86 -2.70
N GLY A 60 18.27 -5.22 -3.68
CA GLY A 60 19.70 -4.90 -3.68
C GLY A 60 19.94 -3.39 -3.77
N LEU A 61 19.10 -2.68 -4.53
CA LEU A 61 19.14 -1.21 -4.64
C LEU A 61 18.81 -0.52 -3.31
N ILE A 62 17.78 -0.98 -2.58
CA ILE A 62 17.42 -0.42 -1.26
C ILE A 62 18.59 -0.57 -0.28
N VAL A 63 19.24 -1.74 -0.24
CA VAL A 63 20.41 -1.97 0.61
C VAL A 63 21.59 -1.07 0.20
N LEU A 64 21.84 -0.91 -1.11
CA LEU A 64 22.91 -0.06 -1.62
C LEU A 64 22.68 1.42 -1.27
N LEU A 65 21.44 1.91 -1.38
CA LEU A 65 21.06 3.27 -0.96
C LEU A 65 21.23 3.47 0.55
N PHE A 66 20.88 2.45 1.36
CA PHE A 66 21.06 2.50 2.81
C PHE A 66 22.53 2.58 3.21
N VAL A 67 23.38 1.80 2.55
CA VAL A 67 24.83 1.84 2.75
C VAL A 67 25.37 3.23 2.36
N LEU A 68 24.96 3.76 1.20
CA LEU A 68 25.38 5.09 0.77
C LEU A 68 24.97 6.19 1.77
N ALA A 69 23.74 6.13 2.30
CA ALA A 69 23.22 7.10 3.27
C ALA A 69 23.86 7.03 4.66
N ILE A 70 24.56 5.93 4.99
CA ILE A 70 25.33 5.80 6.24
C ILE A 70 26.79 6.25 6.06
N ILE A 71 27.32 6.15 4.82
CA ILE A 71 28.70 6.51 4.51
C ILE A 71 28.84 8.01 4.20
N ASP A 72 27.77 8.66 3.74
CA ASP A 72 27.64 10.13 3.59
C ASP A 72 27.37 10.81 4.96
#